data_AF-A0A7W1Q3J2-F1
#
_entry.id   AF-A0A7W1Q3J2-F1
#
_cell.length_a   1.000
_cell.length_b   1.000
_cell.length_c   1.000
_cell.angle_alpha   90.00
_cell.angle_beta   90.00
_cell.angle_gamma   90.00
#
_symmetry.space_group_name_H-M   'P 1'
#
loop_
_entity.id
_entity.type
_entity.pdbx_description
1 polymer ?
#
loop_
_entity_poly.entity_id
_entity_poly.type
_entity_poly.pdbx_seq_one_letter_code
_entity_poly.pdbx_strand_id
1 'polypeptide(L)'
;MLDTNAVVLLGSLDPALLPAEPVITAITLAELSAGPLSTDDPAERAARQIRLQEVEASFDPLPFDAAAARAFGLVAAQLSSAGRRVRPRAFDALIAATAMANELPLYTCNARDFVGISGLQVVDVPHP
;
A
#
# COMPACT_ATOMS: atom_id res chain seq x y z
N MET A 1 7.08 5.14 1.78
CA MET A 1 5.65 4.84 1.92
C MET A 1 5.45 3.34 1.93
N LEU A 2 4.74 2.80 2.91
CA LEU A 2 4.48 1.36 3.03
C LEU A 2 3.21 0.98 2.27
N ASP A 3 3.29 -0.10 1.51
CA ASP A 3 2.15 -0.79 0.92
C ASP A 3 1.36 -1.55 2.00
N THR A 4 0.10 -1.89 1.73
CA THR A 4 -0.81 -2.53 2.70
C THR A 4 -0.28 -3.87 3.21
N ASN A 5 0.33 -4.68 2.34
CA ASN A 5 0.95 -5.94 2.77
C ASN A 5 2.15 -5.71 3.72
N ALA A 6 2.97 -4.69 3.48
CA ALA A 6 4.09 -4.36 4.36
C ALA A 6 3.59 -3.86 5.72
N VAL A 7 2.49 -3.09 5.75
CA VAL A 7 1.84 -2.66 7.00
C VAL A 7 1.26 -3.84 7.78
N VAL A 8 0.63 -4.81 7.10
CA VAL A 8 0.13 -6.05 7.74
C VAL A 8 1.28 -6.87 8.33
N LEU A 9 2.43 -6.90 7.67
CA LEU A 9 3.60 -7.66 8.11
C LEU A 9 4.52 -6.89 9.04
N LEU A 10 4.25 -5.61 9.33
CA LEU A 10 5.19 -4.67 9.96
C LEU A 10 5.96 -5.23 11.18
N GLY A 11 5.27 -5.90 12.10
CA GLY A 11 5.88 -6.50 13.31
C GLY A 11 6.82 -7.69 13.05
N SER A 12 6.86 -8.22 11.83
CA SER A 12 7.68 -9.35 11.40
C SER A 12 8.75 -8.96 10.37
N LEU A 13 8.77 -7.70 9.91
CA LEU A 13 9.75 -7.22 8.93
C LEU A 13 11.03 -6.78 9.63
N ASP A 14 12.19 -6.95 8.96
CA ASP A 14 13.45 -6.38 9.43
C ASP A 14 13.37 -4.84 9.37
N PRO A 15 13.47 -4.14 10.52
CA PRO A 15 13.40 -2.67 10.56
C PRO A 15 14.50 -2.00 9.73
N ALA A 16 15.63 -2.67 9.49
CA ALA A 16 16.71 -2.14 8.64
C ALA A 16 16.32 -2.04 7.15
N LEU A 17 15.25 -2.72 6.74
CA LEU A 17 14.73 -2.71 5.37
C LEU A 17 13.55 -1.74 5.20
N LEU A 18 13.17 -1.03 6.26
CA LEU A 18 12.06 -0.07 6.27
C LEU A 18 12.58 1.38 6.19
N PRO A 19 11.77 2.33 5.70
CA PRO A 19 12.13 3.74 5.74
C PRO A 19 12.23 4.22 7.19
N ALA A 20 13.15 5.16 7.45
CA ALA A 20 13.33 5.77 8.77
C ALA A 20 12.04 6.44 9.28
N GLU A 21 11.29 7.08 8.38
CA GLU A 21 9.98 7.67 8.65
C GLU A 21 8.93 6.97 7.77
N PRO A 22 8.29 5.91 8.27
CA PRO A 22 7.27 5.21 7.50
C PRO A 22 5.99 6.04 7.46
N VAL A 23 5.36 6.06 6.28
CA VAL A 23 4.05 6.67 6.03
C VAL A 23 3.19 5.71 5.24
N ILE A 24 1.88 5.80 5.39
CA ILE A 24 0.89 5.00 4.66
C ILE A 24 -0.05 5.91 3.87
N THR A 25 -0.85 5.32 2.98
CA THR A 25 -1.93 6.04 2.29
C THR A 25 -3.27 5.87 3.00
N ALA A 26 -4.20 6.79 2.78
CA ALA A 26 -5.60 6.61 3.17
C ALA A 26 -6.24 5.37 2.51
N ILE A 27 -5.71 4.91 1.37
CA ILE A 27 -6.16 3.68 0.70
C ILE A 27 -5.76 2.45 1.52
N THR A 28 -4.53 2.42 2.02
CA THR A 28 -4.05 1.37 2.94
C THR A 28 -4.88 1.32 4.21
N LEU A 29 -5.19 2.49 4.80
CA LEU A 29 -6.10 2.56 5.94
C LEU A 29 -7.50 2.01 5.57
N ALA A 30 -8.04 2.37 4.40
CA ALA A 30 -9.33 1.86 3.95
C ALA A 30 -9.36 0.33 3.79
N GLU A 31 -8.29 -0.28 3.26
CA GLU A 31 -8.17 -1.74 3.17
C GLU A 31 -8.14 -2.39 4.54
N LEU A 32 -7.38 -1.84 5.48
CA LEU A 32 -7.32 -2.33 6.87
C LEU A 32 -8.67 -2.17 7.58
N SER A 33 -9.40 -1.08 7.34
CA SER A 33 -10.74 -0.85 7.90
C SER A 33 -11.78 -1.84 7.37
N ALA A 34 -11.67 -2.26 6.11
CA ALA A 34 -12.54 -3.28 5.53
C ALA A 34 -12.21 -4.70 6.05
N GLY A 35 -10.95 -4.96 6.42
CA GLY A 35 -10.44 -6.28 6.79
C GLY A 35 -11.25 -7.02 7.87
N PRO A 36 -11.48 -6.43 9.07
CA PRO A 36 -12.25 -7.04 10.14
C PRO A 36 -13.72 -7.31 9.75
N LEU A 37 -14.30 -6.46 8.90
CA LEU A 37 -15.69 -6.56 8.46
C LEU A 37 -15.90 -7.62 7.38
N SER A 38 -14.81 -8.12 6.78
CA SER A 38 -14.83 -9.03 5.63
C SER A 38 -14.48 -10.48 6.00
N THR A 39 -14.42 -10.83 7.29
CA THR A 39 -14.14 -12.18 7.77
C THR A 39 -15.23 -12.68 8.73
N ASP A 40 -15.56 -13.97 8.63
CA ASP A 40 -16.50 -14.63 9.54
C ASP A 40 -15.80 -15.22 10.78
N ASP A 41 -14.48 -15.46 10.70
CA ASP A 41 -13.68 -16.01 11.81
C ASP A 41 -13.48 -14.95 12.92
N PRO A 42 -13.97 -15.20 14.15
CA PRO A 42 -13.82 -14.28 15.27
C PRO A 42 -12.36 -14.00 15.67
N ALA A 43 -11.46 -14.98 15.56
CA ALA A 43 -10.06 -14.80 15.92
C ALA A 43 -9.35 -13.89 14.91
N GLU A 44 -9.55 -14.16 13.62
CA GLU A 44 -9.03 -13.33 12.54
C GLU A 44 -9.60 -11.91 12.60
N ARG A 45 -10.90 -11.77 12.90
CA ARG A 45 -11.53 -10.46 13.08
C ARG A 45 -10.85 -9.65 14.18
N ALA A 46 -10.61 -10.27 15.34
CA ALA A 46 -9.95 -9.63 16.46
C ALA A 46 -8.51 -9.21 16.12
N ALA A 47 -7.75 -10.09 15.45
CA ALA A 47 -6.39 -9.79 15.00
C ALA A 47 -6.34 -8.60 14.03
N ARG A 48 -7.23 -8.57 13.03
CA ARG A 48 -7.33 -7.45 12.08
C ARG A 48 -7.76 -6.15 12.76
N GLN A 49 -8.66 -6.23 13.75
CA GLN A 49 -9.12 -5.06 14.50
C GLN A 49 -7.98 -4.44 15.33
N ILE A 50 -7.15 -5.27 15.96
CA ILE A 50 -5.96 -4.81 16.68
C ILE A 50 -5.00 -4.13 15.72
N ARG A 51 -4.71 -4.75 14.57
CA ARG A 51 -3.82 -4.16 13.55
C ARG A 51 -4.32 -2.79 13.06
N LEU A 52 -5.63 -2.65 12.82
CA LEU A 52 -6.22 -1.37 12.44
C LEU A 52 -5.97 -0.30 13.51
N GLN A 53 -6.22 -0.62 14.78
CA GLN A 53 -6.02 0.30 15.90
C GLN A 53 -4.55 0.72 16.07
N GLU A 54 -3.62 -0.23 15.91
CA GLU A 54 -2.18 0.06 15.94
C GLU A 54 -1.78 1.05 14.83
N VAL A 55 -2.34 0.85 13.63
CA VAL A 55 -2.07 1.72 12.47
C VAL A 55 -2.67 3.11 12.67
N GLU A 56 -3.91 3.22 13.14
CA GLU A 56 -4.56 4.50 13.45
C GLU A 56 -3.82 5.28 14.55
N ALA A 57 -3.20 4.58 15.51
CA ALA A 57 -2.41 5.19 16.56
C ALA A 57 -1.01 5.63 16.10
N SER A 58 -0.46 5.01 15.05
CA SER A 58 0.94 5.17 14.65
C SER A 58 1.15 6.04 13.40
N PHE A 59 0.11 6.23 12.58
CA PHE A 59 0.25 6.89 11.28
C PHE A 59 -0.79 7.98 11.06
N ASP A 60 -0.37 9.06 10.39
CA ASP A 60 -1.25 10.02 9.73
C ASP A 60 -1.26 9.73 8.21
N PRO A 61 -2.34 9.12 7.66
CA PRO A 61 -2.33 8.65 6.28
C PRO A 61 -2.34 9.76 5.25
N LEU A 62 -1.51 9.62 4.21
CA LEU A 62 -1.52 10.54 3.07
C LEU A 62 -2.83 10.43 2.28
N PRO A 63 -3.52 11.55 1.99
CA PRO A 63 -4.76 11.52 1.24
C PRO A 63 -4.52 11.17 -0.23
N PHE A 64 -5.53 10.60 -0.88
CA PHE A 64 -5.58 10.53 -2.34
C PHE A 64 -6.13 11.85 -2.88
N ASP A 65 -5.24 12.77 -3.21
CA ASP A 65 -5.56 14.14 -3.61
C ASP A 65 -5.56 14.32 -5.15
N ALA A 66 -5.66 15.58 -5.61
CA ALA A 66 -5.66 15.90 -7.03
C ALA A 66 -4.33 15.57 -7.73
N ALA A 67 -3.19 15.60 -7.03
CA ALA A 67 -1.90 15.22 -7.60
C ALA A 67 -1.82 13.70 -7.77
N ALA A 68 -2.23 12.94 -6.76
CA ALA A 68 -2.36 11.49 -6.83
C ALA A 68 -3.35 11.06 -7.93
N ALA A 69 -4.47 11.76 -8.09
CA ALA A 69 -5.43 11.49 -9.16
C ALA A 69 -4.85 11.67 -10.57
N ARG A 70 -3.98 12.67 -10.79
CA ARG A 70 -3.27 12.84 -12.06
C ARG A 70 -2.21 11.76 -12.28
N ALA A 71 -1.45 11.44 -11.23
CA ALA A 71 -0.46 10.36 -11.24
C ALA A 71 -1.10 9.00 -11.57
N PHE A 72 -2.32 8.74 -11.08
CA PHE A 72 -3.07 7.52 -11.35
C PHE A 72 -3.30 7.27 -12.85
N GLY A 73 -3.53 8.31 -13.65
CA GLY A 73 -3.68 8.17 -15.09
C GLY A 73 -2.45 7.53 -15.76
N LEU A 74 -1.24 7.93 -15.32
CA LEU A 74 0.02 7.35 -15.79
C LEU A 74 0.19 5.90 -15.32
N VAL A 75 -0.06 5.64 -14.03
CA VAL A 75 0.01 4.29 -13.44
C VAL A 75 -0.93 3.33 -14.17
N ALA A 76 -2.19 3.72 -14.36
CA ALA A 76 -3.20 2.90 -15.03
C ALA A 76 -2.83 2.61 -16.49
N ALA A 77 -2.32 3.61 -17.22
CA ALA A 77 -1.86 3.43 -18.60
C ALA A 77 -0.67 2.47 -18.68
N GLN A 78 0.31 2.59 -17.79
CA GLN A 78 1.49 1.75 -17.76
C GLN A 78 1.17 0.30 -17.37
N LEU A 79 0.36 0.10 -16.33
CA LEU A 79 -0.13 -1.23 -15.96
C LEU A 79 -0.89 -1.89 -17.11
N SER A 80 -1.77 -1.15 -17.79
CA SER A 80 -2.49 -1.64 -18.96
C SER A 80 -1.53 -2.04 -20.10
N SER A 81 -0.52 -1.20 -20.39
CA SER A 81 0.49 -1.49 -21.43
C SER A 81 1.35 -2.72 -21.10
N ALA A 82 1.55 -3.02 -19.82
CA ALA A 82 2.22 -4.22 -19.33
C ALA A 82 1.31 -5.47 -19.29
N GLY A 83 0.10 -5.40 -19.88
CA GLY A 83 -0.86 -6.50 -19.90
C GLY A 83 -1.56 -6.75 -18.57
N ARG A 84 -1.44 -5.84 -17.60
CA ARG A 84 -2.05 -5.97 -16.27
C ARG A 84 -3.40 -5.27 -16.23
N ARG A 85 -4.43 -5.97 -15.74
CA ARG A 85 -5.75 -5.38 -15.53
C ARG A 85 -5.71 -4.47 -14.29
N VAL A 86 -6.12 -3.21 -14.45
CA VAL A 86 -6.14 -2.23 -13.36
C VAL A 86 -7.24 -2.54 -12.34
N ARG A 87 -8.44 -2.97 -12.76
CA ARG A 87 -9.58 -3.17 -11.84
C ARG A 87 -9.31 -4.15 -10.67
N PRO A 88 -8.73 -5.34 -10.90
CA PRO A 88 -8.35 -6.24 -9.80
C PRO A 88 -7.27 -5.68 -8.86
N ARG A 89 -6.60 -4.59 -9.27
CA ARG A 89 -5.44 -3.97 -8.60
C ARG A 89 -5.70 -2.48 -8.36
N ALA A 90 -6.97 -2.11 -8.20
CA ALA A 90 -7.37 -0.70 -8.15
C ALA A 90 -6.76 -0.02 -6.94
N PHE A 91 -6.74 -0.68 -5.77
CA PHE A 91 -6.10 -0.15 -4.57
C PHE A 91 -4.59 -0.03 -4.73
N ASP A 92 -3.90 -1.07 -5.21
CA ASP A 92 -2.46 -1.00 -5.53
C ASP A 92 -2.13 0.19 -6.45
N ALA A 93 -2.93 0.40 -7.49
CA ALA A 93 -2.73 1.50 -8.43
C ALA A 93 -2.95 2.87 -7.78
N LEU A 94 -3.91 3.01 -6.87
CA LEU A 94 -4.13 4.24 -6.11
C LEU A 94 -2.98 4.48 -5.11
N ILE A 95 -2.51 3.43 -4.42
CA ILE A 95 -1.35 3.49 -3.53
C ILE A 95 -0.12 3.95 -4.32
N ALA A 96 0.21 3.28 -5.43
CA ALA A 96 1.32 3.65 -6.30
C ALA A 96 1.23 5.10 -6.80
N ALA A 97 0.03 5.55 -7.17
CA ALA A 97 -0.20 6.93 -7.59
C ALA A 97 0.04 7.94 -6.47
N THR A 98 -0.38 7.65 -5.25
CA THR A 98 -0.07 8.49 -4.08
C THR A 98 1.43 8.53 -3.78
N ALA A 99 2.13 7.40 -3.87
CA ALA A 99 3.59 7.36 -3.72
C ALA A 99 4.28 8.27 -4.74
N MET A 100 3.92 8.10 -6.01
CA MET A 100 4.51 8.83 -7.12
C MET A 100 4.22 10.33 -7.03
N ALA A 101 3.01 10.72 -6.62
CA ALA A 101 2.66 12.13 -6.45
C ALA A 101 3.39 12.82 -5.29
N ASN A 102 3.83 12.05 -4.29
CA ASN A 102 4.59 12.56 -3.15
C ASN A 102 6.11 12.29 -3.30
N GLU A 103 6.56 11.78 -4.45
CA GLU A 103 7.96 11.44 -4.71
C GLU A 103 8.57 10.46 -3.66
N LEU A 104 7.73 9.56 -3.14
CA LEU A 104 8.13 8.61 -2.11
C LEU A 104 8.38 7.21 -2.69
N PRO A 105 9.45 6.51 -2.26
CA PRO A 105 9.60 5.09 -2.54
C PRO A 105 8.45 4.27 -1.92
N LEU A 106 7.95 3.31 -2.69
CA LEU A 106 6.95 2.33 -2.29
C LEU A 106 7.63 1.05 -1.79
N TYR A 107 7.50 0.77 -0.50
CA TYR A 107 8.00 -0.45 0.14
C TYR A 107 6.89 -1.50 0.16
N THR A 108 7.14 -2.66 -0.43
CA THR A 108 6.12 -3.70 -0.60
C THR A 108 6.75 -5.10 -0.57
N CYS A 109 5.99 -6.07 -0.07
CA CYS A 109 6.32 -7.50 -0.18
C CYS A 109 5.89 -8.11 -1.52
N ASN A 110 5.26 -7.31 -2.39
CA ASN A 110 4.74 -7.73 -3.69
C ASN A 110 5.34 -6.88 -4.83
N ALA A 111 6.65 -6.58 -4.80
CA ALA A 111 7.29 -5.65 -5.75
C ALA A 111 7.00 -5.95 -7.23
N ARG A 112 6.85 -7.24 -7.57
CA ARG A 112 6.47 -7.71 -8.91
C ARG A 112 5.21 -7.03 -9.45
N ASP A 113 4.26 -6.68 -8.59
CA ASP A 113 2.97 -6.10 -8.94
C ASP A 113 3.05 -4.63 -9.40
N PHE A 114 4.18 -3.99 -9.15
CA PHE A 114 4.48 -2.60 -9.51
C PHE A 114 5.54 -2.45 -10.62
N VAL A 115 6.15 -3.56 -11.05
CA VAL A 115 7.11 -3.56 -12.17
C VAL A 115 6.50 -2.94 -13.42
N GLY A 116 7.25 -2.04 -14.07
CA GLY A 116 6.86 -1.38 -15.31
C GLY A 116 6.19 -0.02 -15.14
N ILE A 117 6.01 0.46 -13.90
CA ILE A 117 5.52 1.82 -13.63
C ILE A 117 6.71 2.78 -13.63
N SER A 118 6.91 3.52 -14.73
CA SER A 118 7.99 4.52 -14.82
C SER A 118 7.72 5.69 -13.89
N GLY A 119 8.72 6.10 -13.11
CA GLY A 119 8.60 7.19 -12.14
C GLY A 119 8.23 6.74 -10.72
N LEU A 120 7.91 5.45 -10.52
CA LEU A 120 7.71 4.87 -9.20
C LEU A 120 8.97 4.12 -8.75
N GLN A 121 9.60 4.56 -7.66
CA GLN A 121 10.65 3.80 -7.01
C GLN A 121 10.01 2.71 -6.15
N VAL A 122 10.25 1.45 -6.48
CA VAL A 122 9.77 0.30 -5.73
C VAL A 122 10.94 -0.29 -4.94
N VAL A 123 10.75 -0.47 -3.64
CA VAL A 123 11.69 -1.16 -2.75
C VAL A 123 11.07 -2.48 -2.34
N ASP A 124 11.71 -3.57 -2.75
CA ASP A 124 11.28 -4.92 -2.38
C ASP A 124 11.64 -5.19 -0.91
N VAL A 125 10.63 -5.52 -0.12
CA VAL A 125 10.81 -5.94 1.27
C VAL A 125 10.57 -7.44 1.31
N PRO A 126 11.59 -8.26 1.63
CA PRO A 126 11.45 -9.71 1.68
C PRO A 126 10.32 -10.11 2.63
N HIS A 127 9.44 -10.98 2.14
CA HIS A 127 8.44 -11.60 3.00
C HIS A 127 9.17 -12.46 4.06
N PRO A 128 8.84 -12.33 5.36
CA PRO A 128 9.43 -13.12 6.43
C PRO A 128 9.04 -14.60 6.37
#